data_AF-A0A1M6I3X9-F1
#
_entry.id   AF-A0A1M6I3X9-F1
#
_cell.length_a   1.000
_cell.length_b   1.000
_cell.length_c   1.000
_cell.angle_alpha   90.00
_cell.angle_beta   90.00
_cell.angle_gamma   90.00
#
_symmetry.space_group_name_H-M   'P 1'
#
loop_
_entity.id
_entity.type
_entity.pdbx_description
1 polymer ?
#
loop_
_entity_poly.entity_id
_entity_poly.type
_entity_poly.pdbx_seq_one_letter_code
_entity_poly.pdbx_strand_id
1 'polypeptide(L)'
;MKKLLKKLTAAVLTATVIMAMGVAAFAANGDVATHQAALYKEGTYGTDSKVESMGNGAIGETNAQENSDGTFTVTVGLVEDFKAYGITSNMREITVNGTAATMLDQDGNGKYDAFQFTESMAFPQKLTVSFTIKSSIMPISATGDLVIY
;
A
#
# COMPACT_ATOMS: atom_id res chain seq x y z
N MET A 1 -18.65 43.52 -5.04
CA MET A 1 -19.13 42.12 -4.99
C MET A 1 -19.34 41.60 -6.41
N LYS A 2 -18.54 40.64 -6.87
CA LYS A 2 -18.74 39.73 -8.04
C LYS A 2 -17.68 38.61 -7.90
N LYS A 3 -17.99 37.59 -7.10
CA LYS A 3 -18.27 36.20 -7.49
C LYS A 3 -17.04 35.41 -8.00
N LEU A 4 -16.50 34.59 -7.09
CA LEU A 4 -16.20 33.16 -7.29
C LEU A 4 -15.42 32.75 -8.56
N LEU A 5 -14.09 32.67 -8.47
CA LEU A 5 -13.34 31.60 -9.15
C LEU A 5 -12.90 30.57 -8.11
N LYS A 6 -13.84 29.66 -7.82
CA LYS A 6 -13.58 28.33 -7.28
C LYS A 6 -13.47 27.39 -8.49
N LYS A 7 -12.49 26.48 -8.47
CA LYS A 7 -12.32 25.26 -9.30
C LYS A 7 -11.53 25.40 -10.61
N LEU A 8 -10.30 24.87 -10.57
CA LEU A 8 -9.66 24.07 -11.63
C LEU A 8 -8.54 23.29 -10.90
N THR A 9 -8.79 22.15 -10.24
CA THR A 9 -8.80 20.79 -10.82
C THR A 9 -8.12 20.71 -12.19
N ALA A 10 -6.80 20.53 -12.19
CA ALA A 10 -6.05 19.74 -13.18
C ALA A 10 -4.55 19.79 -12.89
N ALA A 11 -3.99 18.68 -12.40
CA ALA A 11 -2.65 18.25 -12.78
C ALA A 11 -2.61 16.73 -12.63
N VAL A 12 -3.10 16.06 -13.68
CA VAL A 12 -2.77 14.69 -13.98
C VAL A 12 -1.25 14.64 -14.14
N LEU A 13 -0.56 14.07 -13.16
CA LEU A 13 0.80 13.58 -13.34
C LEU A 13 0.74 12.07 -13.13
N THR A 14 0.18 11.36 -14.12
CA THR A 14 0.59 9.98 -14.40
C THR A 14 2.03 10.03 -14.92
N ALA A 15 2.97 10.28 -14.03
CA ALA A 15 4.38 10.02 -14.28
C ALA A 15 4.63 8.58 -13.83
N THR A 16 4.34 7.63 -14.72
CA THR A 16 4.79 6.24 -14.56
C THR A 16 6.30 6.22 -14.78
N VAL A 17 7.04 6.68 -13.77
CA VAL A 17 8.48 6.50 -13.73
C VAL A 17 8.70 5.10 -13.16
N ILE A 18 8.73 4.10 -14.04
CA ILE A 18 9.31 2.80 -13.69
C ILE A 18 10.82 3.02 -13.63
N MET A 19 11.31 3.56 -12.52
CA MET A 19 12.72 3.42 -12.17
C MET A 19 12.86 2.04 -11.56
N ALA A 20 13.41 1.11 -12.34
CA ALA A 20 14.01 -0.11 -11.85
C ALA A 20 15.18 0.28 -10.93
N MET A 21 14.85 0.57 -9.68
CA MET A 21 15.78 0.97 -8.65
C MET A 21 15.45 0.09 -7.45
N GLY A 22 16.27 -0.94 -7.27
CA GLY A 22 16.22 -1.79 -6.09
C GLY A 22 16.21 -0.93 -4.82
N VAL A 23 15.61 -1.47 -3.77
CA VAL A 23 15.28 -0.93 -2.43
C VAL A 23 16.16 0.22 -1.90
N ALA A 24 17.42 0.35 -2.32
CA ALA A 24 18.36 1.38 -1.88
C ALA A 24 18.34 2.72 -2.65
N ALA A 25 17.64 2.86 -3.78
CA ALA A 25 17.80 4.05 -4.65
C ALA A 25 16.68 5.11 -4.57
N PHE A 26 15.71 4.99 -3.66
CA PHE A 26 14.67 6.01 -3.44
C PHE A 26 15.06 7.10 -2.45
N ALA A 27 16.30 7.10 -1.92
CA ALA A 27 16.83 8.15 -1.04
C ALA A 27 17.18 9.44 -1.82
N ALA A 28 16.20 10.06 -2.48
CA ALA A 28 16.31 11.42 -2.96
C ALA A 28 15.53 12.34 -2.02
N ASN A 29 16.24 12.82 -0.99
CA ASN A 29 15.94 14.05 -0.25
C ASN A 29 14.72 14.04 0.71
N GLY A 30 14.60 13.00 1.54
CA GLY A 30 13.70 12.97 2.70
C GLY A 30 14.16 11.94 3.73
N ASP A 31 13.85 12.14 5.01
CA ASP A 31 14.07 11.14 6.06
C ASP A 31 13.17 9.94 5.77
N VAL A 32 13.77 8.79 5.47
CA VAL A 32 13.04 7.53 5.28
C VAL A 32 12.94 6.84 6.63
N ALA A 33 11.71 6.66 7.12
CA ALA A 33 11.44 5.94 8.35
C ALA A 33 10.93 4.53 8.04
N THR A 34 11.45 3.55 8.77
CA THR A 34 10.95 2.18 8.74
C THR A 34 9.83 2.03 9.76
N HIS A 35 8.71 1.49 9.29
CA HIS A 35 7.46 1.30 10.02
C HIS A 35 7.06 -0.18 10.03
N GLN A 36 6.27 -0.54 11.03
CA GLN A 36 5.54 -1.81 11.01
C GLN A 36 4.19 -1.57 10.34
N ALA A 37 3.75 -2.52 9.52
CA ALA A 37 2.41 -2.51 8.97
C ALA A 37 1.70 -3.83 9.27
N ALA A 38 0.39 -3.75 9.42
CA ALA A 38 -0.47 -4.91 9.57
C ALA A 38 -1.79 -4.70 8.81
N LEU A 39 -2.35 -5.79 8.31
CA LEU A 39 -3.63 -5.79 7.62
C LEU A 39 -4.68 -6.50 8.46
N TYR A 40 -5.74 -5.79 8.82
CA TYR A 40 -6.87 -6.32 9.59
C TYR A 40 -8.10 -6.51 8.72
N LYS A 41 -9.02 -7.36 9.17
CA LYS A 41 -10.35 -7.42 8.59
C LYS A 41 -11.02 -6.05 8.75
N GLU A 42 -11.69 -5.60 7.70
CA GLU A 42 -12.38 -4.31 7.65
C GLU A 42 -13.25 -4.08 8.90
N GLY A 43 -13.04 -2.94 9.54
CA GLY A 43 -13.81 -2.49 10.70
C GLY A 43 -13.40 -3.13 12.03
N THR A 44 -12.42 -4.04 12.05
CA THR A 44 -12.00 -4.70 13.31
C THR A 44 -10.85 -3.98 14.01
N TYR A 45 -10.07 -3.16 13.29
CA TYR A 45 -8.99 -2.39 13.91
C TYR A 45 -9.53 -1.35 14.90
N GLY A 46 -8.92 -1.26 16.09
CA GLY A 46 -9.37 -0.36 17.16
C GLY A 46 -10.58 -0.86 17.96
N THR A 47 -10.99 -2.12 17.75
CA THR A 47 -12.05 -2.78 18.52
C THR A 47 -11.46 -3.84 19.47
N ASP A 48 -12.23 -4.24 20.48
CA ASP A 48 -11.87 -5.34 21.38
C ASP A 48 -11.79 -6.71 20.69
N SER A 49 -12.28 -6.81 19.45
CA SER A 49 -12.30 -8.02 18.62
C SER A 49 -11.49 -7.81 17.33
N LYS A 50 -10.27 -7.28 17.45
CA LYS A 50 -9.33 -7.13 16.33
C LYS A 50 -9.07 -8.49 15.66
N VAL A 51 -9.23 -8.57 14.33
CA VAL A 51 -8.98 -9.79 13.56
C VAL A 51 -8.04 -9.48 12.40
N GLU A 52 -6.97 -10.25 12.27
CA GLU A 52 -6.05 -10.15 11.13
C GLU A 52 -6.73 -10.60 9.83
N SER A 53 -6.43 -9.88 8.75
CA SER A 53 -6.90 -10.22 7.41
C SER A 53 -6.15 -11.43 6.86
N MET A 54 -6.77 -12.13 5.91
CA MET A 54 -6.10 -13.18 5.14
C MET A 54 -4.85 -12.68 4.41
N GLY A 55 -4.84 -11.42 3.99
CA GLY A 55 -3.69 -10.80 3.32
C GLY A 55 -2.59 -10.36 4.29
N ASN A 56 -2.79 -10.45 5.62
CA ASN A 56 -1.80 -9.98 6.60
C ASN A 56 -0.46 -10.71 6.47
N GLY A 57 -0.50 -12.01 6.20
CA GLY A 57 0.72 -12.80 6.00
C GLY A 57 1.54 -12.40 4.77
N ALA A 58 0.98 -11.57 3.88
CA ALA A 58 1.71 -10.99 2.76
C ALA A 58 2.46 -9.71 3.16
N ILE A 59 2.11 -9.04 4.25
CA ILE A 59 2.68 -7.73 4.60
C ILE A 59 4.07 -7.91 5.21
N GLY A 60 5.03 -7.17 4.67
CA GLY A 60 6.42 -7.12 5.11
C GLY A 60 6.83 -5.74 5.67
N GLU A 61 8.13 -5.48 5.64
CA GLU A 61 8.70 -4.21 6.08
C GLU A 61 8.09 -3.04 5.30
N THR A 62 7.72 -1.97 6.01
CA THR A 62 7.12 -0.78 5.40
C THR A 62 8.03 0.40 5.59
N ASN A 63 8.23 1.19 4.55
CA ASN A 63 9.01 2.42 4.60
C ASN A 63 8.13 3.59 4.18
N ALA A 64 8.22 4.70 4.90
CA ALA A 64 7.54 5.93 4.57
C ALA A 64 8.56 7.06 4.41
N GLN A 65 8.43 7.82 3.33
CA GLN A 65 9.26 8.97 3.04
C GLN A 65 8.36 10.20 2.97
N GLU A 66 8.67 11.22 3.76
CA GLU A 66 7.96 12.50 3.69
C GLU A 66 8.40 13.27 2.44
N ASN A 67 7.40 13.76 1.71
CA ASN A 67 7.57 14.62 0.54
C ASN A 67 7.57 16.09 0.95
N SER A 68 8.12 16.96 0.10
CA SER A 68 8.20 18.40 0.37
C SER A 68 6.83 19.09 0.55
N ASP A 69 5.74 18.46 0.12
CA ASP A 69 4.36 18.95 0.25
C ASP A 69 3.65 18.44 1.53
N GLY A 70 4.35 17.68 2.38
CA GLY A 70 3.82 17.10 3.61
C GLY A 70 2.99 15.81 3.41
N THR A 71 2.97 15.25 2.20
CA THR A 71 2.48 13.88 1.97
C THR A 71 3.57 12.86 2.26
N PHE A 72 3.21 11.58 2.39
CA PHE A 72 4.15 10.48 2.51
C PHE A 72 4.04 9.56 1.30
N THR A 73 5.16 9.24 0.68
CA THR A 73 5.26 8.10 -0.23
C THR A 73 5.60 6.88 0.60
N VAL A 74 4.66 5.93 0.64
CA VAL A 74 4.74 4.71 1.44
C VAL A 74 4.99 3.53 0.53
N THR A 75 6.02 2.75 0.85
CA THR A 75 6.30 1.47 0.21
C THR A 75 6.10 0.36 1.25
N VAL A 76 5.09 -0.47 1.04
CA VAL A 76 4.81 -1.63 1.89
C VAL A 76 5.37 -2.86 1.20
N GLY A 77 6.35 -3.50 1.84
CA GLY A 77 6.91 -4.75 1.39
C GLY A 77 5.86 -5.86 1.38
N LEU A 78 6.01 -6.78 0.44
CA LEU A 78 5.18 -7.94 0.24
C LEU A 78 6.05 -9.20 0.27
N VAL A 79 5.59 -10.20 1.01
CA VAL A 79 6.11 -11.56 0.89
C VAL A 79 5.51 -12.16 -0.36
N GLU A 80 6.37 -12.49 -1.32
CA GLU A 80 5.95 -12.95 -2.65
C GLU A 80 5.08 -14.20 -2.62
N ASP A 81 5.36 -15.13 -1.70
CA ASP A 81 4.53 -16.31 -1.44
C ASP A 81 4.21 -16.41 0.05
N PHE A 82 2.93 -16.29 0.38
CA PHE A 82 2.45 -16.45 1.75
C PHE A 82 1.36 -17.52 1.81
N LYS A 83 1.08 -18.03 3.02
CA LYS A 83 -0.01 -18.99 3.23
C LYS A 83 -1.27 -18.27 3.67
N ALA A 84 -2.30 -18.31 2.84
CA ALA A 84 -3.66 -17.96 3.21
C ALA A 84 -4.48 -19.26 3.34
N TYR A 85 -4.97 -19.56 4.55
CA TYR A 85 -5.70 -20.82 4.85
C TYR A 85 -4.99 -22.10 4.37
N GLY A 86 -3.65 -22.13 4.48
CA GLY A 86 -2.85 -23.28 4.05
C GLY A 86 -2.57 -23.35 2.54
N ILE A 87 -3.09 -22.42 1.75
CA ILE A 87 -2.83 -22.33 0.31
C ILE A 87 -1.76 -21.27 0.04
N THR A 88 -0.69 -21.66 -0.65
CA THR A 88 0.32 -20.72 -1.14
C THR A 88 -0.33 -19.74 -2.10
N SER A 89 -0.17 -18.46 -1.79
CA SER A 89 -0.84 -17.37 -2.48
C SER A 89 0.11 -16.17 -2.63
N ASN A 90 -0.22 -15.28 -3.56
CA ASN A 90 0.52 -14.03 -3.76
C ASN A 90 -0.42 -12.85 -4.01
N MET A 91 0.01 -11.66 -3.59
CA MET A 91 -0.75 -10.44 -3.75
C MET A 91 -0.69 -9.96 -5.20
N ARG A 92 -1.78 -9.41 -5.74
CA ARG A 92 -1.85 -8.98 -7.16
C ARG A 92 -2.26 -7.55 -7.37
N GLU A 93 -3.29 -7.12 -6.67
CA GLU A 93 -3.85 -5.79 -6.84
C GLU A 93 -4.13 -5.24 -5.46
N ILE A 94 -3.80 -3.97 -5.25
CA ILE A 94 -4.13 -3.25 -4.03
C ILE A 94 -4.65 -1.87 -4.43
N THR A 95 -5.75 -1.49 -3.80
CA THR A 95 -6.33 -0.15 -3.86
C THR A 95 -6.35 0.40 -2.44
N VAL A 96 -5.76 1.57 -2.22
CA VAL A 96 -5.68 2.25 -0.92
C VAL A 96 -6.58 3.49 -0.98
N ASN A 97 -7.54 3.57 -0.06
CA ASN A 97 -8.55 4.64 0.02
C ASN A 97 -9.21 4.96 -1.34
N GLY A 98 -9.49 3.92 -2.13
CA GLY A 98 -10.11 4.02 -3.45
C GLY A 98 -9.16 4.35 -4.62
N THR A 99 -7.86 4.51 -4.36
CA THR A 99 -6.83 4.75 -5.38
C THR A 99 -5.95 3.52 -5.56
N ALA A 100 -5.76 3.08 -6.81
CA ALA A 100 -4.88 1.93 -7.10
C ALA A 100 -3.45 2.23 -6.66
N ALA A 101 -2.85 1.31 -5.90
CA ALA A 101 -1.45 1.36 -5.55
C ALA A 101 -0.59 0.91 -6.74
N THR A 102 0.65 1.38 -6.78
CA THR A 102 1.65 0.90 -7.74
C THR A 102 2.25 -0.39 -7.22
N MET A 103 2.01 -1.50 -7.91
CA MET A 103 2.62 -2.79 -7.57
C MET A 103 4.05 -2.85 -8.12
N LEU A 104 5.00 -3.35 -7.32
CA LEU A 104 6.42 -3.39 -7.65
C LEU A 104 6.91 -4.84 -7.68
N ASP A 105 7.42 -5.26 -8.83
CA ASP A 105 8.15 -6.52 -9.05
C ASP A 105 9.62 -6.12 -9.24
N GLN A 106 10.41 -6.29 -8.18
CA GLN A 106 11.78 -5.79 -8.11
C GLN A 106 12.79 -6.79 -8.68
N ASP A 107 12.49 -8.08 -8.61
CA ASP A 107 13.38 -9.15 -9.09
C ASP A 107 13.03 -9.66 -10.50
N GLY A 108 11.86 -9.29 -11.02
CA GLY A 108 11.37 -9.63 -12.36
C GLY A 108 10.76 -11.03 -12.46
N ASN A 109 10.40 -11.66 -11.35
CA ASN A 109 9.90 -13.04 -11.34
C ASN A 109 8.38 -13.17 -11.61
N GLY A 110 7.68 -12.04 -11.79
CA GLY A 110 6.24 -11.99 -12.04
C GLY A 110 5.39 -12.08 -10.76
N LYS A 111 5.98 -11.88 -9.58
CA LYS A 111 5.31 -11.64 -8.30
C LYS A 111 5.70 -10.25 -7.80
N TYR A 112 4.91 -9.73 -6.89
CA TYR A 112 5.14 -8.38 -6.38
C TYR A 112 5.81 -8.46 -5.00
N ASP A 113 6.94 -7.76 -4.88
CA ASP A 113 7.74 -7.61 -3.65
C ASP A 113 7.28 -6.43 -2.81
N ALA A 114 6.51 -5.52 -3.38
CA ALA A 114 5.98 -4.37 -2.67
C ALA A 114 4.79 -3.75 -3.41
N PHE A 115 4.07 -2.89 -2.70
CA PHE A 115 3.20 -1.90 -3.31
C PHE A 115 3.49 -0.51 -2.75
N GLN A 116 3.28 0.51 -3.57
CA GLN A 116 3.55 1.89 -3.23
C GLN A 116 2.32 2.77 -3.45
N PHE A 117 2.09 3.71 -2.53
CA PHE A 117 1.06 4.74 -2.63
C PHE A 117 1.56 6.03 -1.99
N THR A 118 0.89 7.15 -2.28
CA THR A 118 1.20 8.45 -1.69
C THR A 118 -0.03 9.03 -1.03
N GLU A 119 0.08 9.42 0.24
CA GLU A 119 -1.05 9.92 1.02
C GLU A 119 -0.58 10.87 2.14
N SER A 120 -1.42 11.83 2.54
CA SER A 120 -1.20 12.62 3.76
C SER A 120 -1.60 11.78 4.98
N MET A 121 -0.66 11.57 5.91
CA MET A 121 -0.87 10.64 7.03
C MET A 121 -0.32 11.18 8.35
N ALA A 122 -0.84 10.66 9.45
CA ALA A 122 -0.26 10.79 10.78
C ALA A 122 -0.15 9.40 11.41
N PHE A 123 1.06 8.99 11.80
CA PHE A 123 1.29 7.65 12.36
C PHE A 123 0.84 7.57 13.84
N PRO A 124 0.18 6.48 14.27
CA PRO A 124 -0.28 5.36 13.46
C PRO A 124 -1.49 5.72 12.59
N GLN A 125 -1.48 5.32 11.32
CA GLN A 125 -2.52 5.63 10.34
C GLN A 125 -3.31 4.37 9.96
N LYS A 126 -4.64 4.47 9.95
CA LYS A 126 -5.53 3.46 9.37
C LYS A 126 -5.94 3.87 7.96
N LEU A 127 -5.82 2.94 7.01
CA LEU A 127 -6.18 3.09 5.60
C LEU A 127 -7.13 1.97 5.20
N THR A 128 -8.18 2.29 4.45
CA THR A 128 -9.08 1.28 3.90
C THR A 128 -8.47 0.74 2.62
N VAL A 129 -8.27 -0.57 2.54
CA VAL A 129 -7.69 -1.21 1.36
C VAL A 129 -8.61 -2.25 0.76
N SER A 130 -8.64 -2.34 -0.57
CA SER A 130 -9.19 -3.47 -1.31
C SER A 130 -8.06 -4.19 -2.01
N PHE A 131 -8.01 -5.51 -1.92
CA PHE A 131 -6.88 -6.27 -2.46
C PHE A 131 -7.32 -7.60 -3.06
N THR A 132 -6.55 -8.08 -4.05
CA THR A 132 -6.74 -9.38 -4.69
C THR A 132 -5.56 -10.30 -4.39
N ILE A 133 -5.86 -11.46 -3.83
CA ILE A 133 -4.92 -12.56 -3.61
C ILE A 133 -5.11 -13.59 -4.71
N LYS A 134 -4.04 -13.93 -5.43
CA LYS A 134 -4.05 -15.08 -6.34
C LYS A 134 -3.63 -16.32 -5.57
N SER A 135 -4.56 -17.27 -5.48
CA SER A 135 -4.29 -18.63 -5.03
C SER A 135 -4.23 -19.59 -6.23
N SER A 136 -3.70 -20.80 -6.03
CA SER A 136 -3.67 -21.84 -7.06
C SER A 136 -5.06 -22.33 -7.51
N ILE A 137 -6.12 -22.04 -6.74
CA ILE A 137 -7.49 -22.49 -7.02
C ILE A 137 -8.29 -21.38 -7.72
N MET A 138 -8.31 -20.19 -7.12
CA MET A 138 -9.02 -19.03 -7.65
C MET A 138 -8.50 -17.71 -7.03
N PRO A 139 -8.62 -16.57 -7.73
CA PRO A 139 -8.38 -15.27 -7.13
C PRO A 139 -9.45 -14.96 -6.07
N ILE A 140 -9.03 -14.35 -4.97
CA ILE A 140 -9.89 -13.92 -3.87
C ILE A 140 -9.70 -12.41 -3.71
N SER A 141 -10.79 -11.65 -3.83
CA SER A 141 -10.80 -10.22 -3.55
C SER A 141 -11.39 -9.97 -2.17
N ALA A 142 -10.79 -9.07 -1.40
CA ALA A 142 -11.23 -8.72 -0.06
C ALA A 142 -10.96 -7.24 0.26
N THR A 143 -11.67 -6.74 1.27
CA THR A 143 -11.45 -5.43 1.88
C THR A 143 -10.83 -5.59 3.26
N GLY A 144 -10.01 -4.62 3.67
CA GLY A 144 -9.33 -4.63 4.95
C GLY A 144 -8.91 -3.25 5.43
N ASP A 145 -8.47 -3.21 6.68
CA ASP A 145 -7.86 -2.03 7.29
C ASP A 145 -6.33 -2.24 7.31
N LEU A 146 -5.60 -1.54 6.44
CA LEU A 146 -4.15 -1.46 6.50
C LEU A 146 -3.78 -0.43 7.56
N VAL A 147 -2.96 -0.83 8.53
CA VAL A 147 -2.50 0.06 9.59
C VAL A 147 -0.99 0.13 9.55
N ILE A 148 -0.46 1.35 9.53
CA ILE A 148 0.98 1.62 9.58
C ILE A 148 1.27 2.31 10.91
N TYR A 149 2.21 1.76 11.67
CA TYR A 149 2.55 2.18 13.03
C TYR A 149 3.76 3.08 13.07
#